data_AF-A0A959HUN4-F1
#
_entry.id   AF-A0A959HUN4-F1
#
_cell.length_a   1.000
_cell.length_b   1.000
_cell.length_c   1.000
_cell.angle_alpha   90.00
_cell.angle_beta   90.00
_cell.angle_gamma   90.00
#
_symmetry.space_group_name_H-M   'P 1'
#
loop_
_entity.id
_entity.type
_entity.pdbx_description
1 polymer ?
#
loop_
_entity_poly.entity_id
_entity_poly.type
_entity_poly.pdbx_seq_one_letter_code
_entity_poly.pdbx_strand_id
1 'polypeptide(L)'
;MRRLPPIIGLLGLVASLCAQSPHGPSLKMDCAACHKTTGWDIPADSWDFDKLNSPRRSEMTGALLSKDTFHFNHYKTEFPLSGRHKTVDCRACHASLVFSEAGAECISCHTDMHSQTVGTDCARCHNSENWLVNNITELHQSNGFPLLGAHAAANCSECHVSESALRFERIGND
;
A
#
# COMPACT_ATOMS: atom_id res chain seq x y z
N MET A 1 -21.96 -2.31 45.39
CA MET A 1 -23.02 -2.16 44.36
C MET A 1 -22.69 -0.98 43.45
N ARG A 2 -22.08 -1.21 42.28
CA ARG A 2 -22.12 -0.28 41.15
C ARG A 2 -22.21 -1.11 39.88
N ARG A 3 -23.42 -1.16 39.30
CA ARG A 3 -23.69 -1.79 38.00
C ARG A 3 -23.34 -0.75 36.93
N LEU A 4 -22.46 -1.11 36.00
CA LEU A 4 -22.19 -0.31 34.81
C LEU A 4 -23.40 -0.40 33.86
N PRO A 5 -23.78 0.70 33.18
CA PRO A 5 -24.97 0.72 32.32
C PRO A 5 -24.70 0.02 30.98
N PRO A 6 -25.70 -0.63 30.36
CA PRO A 6 -25.54 -1.37 29.12
C PRO A 6 -25.70 -0.43 27.90
N ILE A 7 -24.94 0.68 27.85
CA ILE A 7 -25.05 1.66 26.77
C ILE A 7 -23.87 1.58 25.78
N ILE A 8 -22.82 0.82 26.10
CA ILE A 8 -21.64 0.66 25.22
C ILE A 8 -21.84 -0.48 24.18
N GLY A 9 -23.06 -1.04 24.07
CA GLY A 9 -23.36 -2.17 23.18
C GLY A 9 -23.85 -1.82 21.78
N LEU A 10 -24.06 -0.54 21.45
CA LEU A 10 -24.79 -0.15 20.22
C LEU A 10 -24.09 0.93 19.37
N LEU A 11 -22.76 0.98 19.38
CA LEU A 11 -21.98 1.83 18.47
C LEU A 11 -20.98 1.05 17.60
N GLY A 12 -20.92 -0.28 17.75
CA GLY A 12 -20.03 -1.14 16.97
C GLY A 12 -20.68 -1.90 15.81
N LEU A 13 -21.99 -1.72 15.55
CA LEU A 13 -22.75 -2.56 14.62
C LEU A 13 -23.22 -1.83 13.35
N VAL A 14 -22.44 -0.86 12.86
CA VAL A 14 -22.75 -0.20 11.57
C VAL A 14 -21.54 -0.09 10.62
N ALA A 15 -20.37 -0.58 11.00
CA ALA A 15 -19.15 -0.46 10.18
C ALA A 15 -18.90 -1.65 9.22
N SER A 16 -19.89 -2.51 8.96
CA SER A 16 -19.73 -3.65 8.03
C SER A 16 -20.60 -3.59 6.78
N LEU A 17 -21.11 -2.41 6.43
CA LEU A 17 -21.69 -2.11 5.11
C LEU A 17 -20.71 -1.13 4.45
N CYS A 18 -19.78 -1.49 3.56
CA CYS A 18 -19.88 -2.45 2.48
C CYS A 18 -18.48 -2.89 2.03
N ALA A 19 -18.21 -4.19 2.04
CA ALA A 19 -17.23 -4.81 1.15
C ALA A 19 -17.78 -4.75 -0.29
N GLN A 20 -17.75 -3.58 -0.94
CA GLN A 20 -18.28 -3.46 -2.30
C GLN A 20 -17.15 -3.66 -3.31
N SER A 21 -17.05 -4.90 -3.78
CA SER A 21 -16.87 -5.08 -5.22
C SER A 21 -17.88 -4.15 -5.91
N PRO A 22 -17.48 -3.30 -6.87
CA PRO A 22 -18.44 -2.50 -7.62
C PRO A 22 -19.49 -3.38 -8.33
N HIS A 23 -19.23 -4.69 -8.42
CA HIS A 23 -20.11 -5.72 -9.00
C HIS A 23 -20.97 -6.47 -7.98
N GLY A 24 -20.91 -6.12 -6.69
CA GLY A 24 -21.68 -6.75 -5.62
C GLY A 24 -21.19 -8.15 -5.18
N PRO A 25 -21.86 -8.79 -4.20
CA PRO A 25 -21.42 -10.03 -3.56
C PRO A 25 -21.59 -11.30 -4.40
N SER A 26 -22.29 -11.20 -5.53
CA SER A 26 -22.61 -12.31 -6.42
C SER A 26 -21.49 -12.65 -7.41
N LEU A 27 -20.50 -11.76 -7.58
CA LEU A 27 -19.35 -12.04 -8.45
C LEU A 27 -18.42 -13.03 -7.75
N LYS A 28 -18.36 -14.27 -8.26
CA LYS A 28 -17.55 -15.37 -7.70
C LYS A 28 -16.30 -15.70 -8.51
N MET A 29 -15.99 -14.90 -9.52
CA MET A 29 -14.82 -15.08 -10.40
C MET A 29 -13.65 -14.19 -9.97
N ASP A 30 -12.44 -14.58 -10.36
CA ASP A 30 -11.24 -13.81 -10.03
C ASP A 30 -11.21 -12.46 -10.78
N CYS A 31 -10.78 -11.41 -10.09
CA CYS A 31 -10.68 -10.06 -10.63
C CYS A 31 -9.74 -10.02 -11.85
N ALA A 32 -8.67 -10.83 -11.86
CA ALA A 32 -7.70 -10.91 -12.94
C ALA A 32 -8.28 -11.49 -14.24
N ALA A 33 -9.44 -12.13 -14.19
CA ALA A 33 -10.14 -12.59 -15.39
C ALA A 33 -10.71 -11.43 -16.22
N CYS A 34 -10.88 -10.24 -15.63
CA CYS A 34 -11.33 -9.04 -16.36
C CYS A 34 -10.39 -7.84 -16.21
N HIS A 35 -9.65 -7.71 -15.11
CA HIS A 35 -8.76 -6.57 -14.85
C HIS A 35 -7.30 -6.96 -14.87
N LYS A 36 -6.41 -6.02 -15.21
CA LYS A 36 -4.95 -6.21 -15.10
C LYS A 36 -4.44 -5.55 -13.82
N THR A 37 -3.31 -6.03 -13.31
CA THR A 37 -2.67 -5.45 -12.12
C THR A 37 -2.11 -4.05 -12.36
N THR A 38 -1.83 -3.70 -13.62
CA THR A 38 -1.34 -2.38 -14.04
C THR A 38 -2.44 -1.33 -14.20
N GLY A 39 -3.72 -1.69 -14.06
CA GLY A 39 -4.86 -0.78 -14.21
C GLY A 39 -6.20 -1.50 -14.32
N TRP A 40 -7.31 -0.80 -14.02
CA TRP A 40 -8.67 -1.37 -14.03
C TRP A 40 -9.24 -1.61 -15.44
N ASP A 41 -8.42 -1.44 -16.47
CA ASP A 41 -8.83 -1.57 -17.86
C ASP A 41 -9.15 -3.04 -18.18
N ILE A 42 -10.36 -3.27 -18.68
CA ILE A 42 -10.76 -4.56 -19.21
C ILE A 42 -10.23 -4.68 -20.65
N PRO A 43 -9.40 -5.69 -20.97
CA PRO A 43 -8.81 -5.80 -22.29
C PRO A 43 -9.90 -5.99 -23.37
N ALA A 44 -9.68 -5.43 -24.55
CA ALA A 44 -10.67 -5.32 -25.63
C ALA A 44 -11.27 -6.67 -26.06
N ASP A 45 -10.53 -7.76 -25.90
CA ASP A 45 -10.97 -9.13 -26.18
C ASP A 45 -12.04 -9.68 -25.22
N SER A 46 -12.27 -9.04 -24.07
CA SER A 46 -13.30 -9.43 -23.10
C SER A 46 -14.67 -8.76 -23.37
N TRP A 47 -14.80 -8.03 -24.49
CA TRP A 47 -15.97 -7.22 -24.85
C TRP A 47 -16.67 -7.78 -26.09
N ASP A 48 -18.00 -7.88 -26.03
CA ASP A 48 -18.84 -8.10 -27.21
C ASP A 48 -19.14 -6.76 -27.89
N PHE A 49 -18.59 -6.58 -29.09
CA PHE A 49 -18.82 -5.39 -29.91
C PHE A 49 -19.96 -5.64 -30.90
N ASP A 50 -21.06 -4.88 -30.75
CA ASP A 50 -22.15 -4.88 -31.74
C ASP A 50 -21.74 -4.14 -33.04
N LYS A 51 -22.58 -4.22 -34.08
CA LYS A 51 -22.40 -3.60 -35.42
C LYS A 51 -22.08 -2.09 -35.42
N LEU A 52 -22.18 -1.39 -34.29
CA LEU A 52 -21.81 0.01 -34.09
C LEU A 52 -20.47 0.22 -33.36
N ASN A 53 -19.65 -0.83 -33.18
CA ASN A 53 -18.35 -0.81 -32.50
C ASN A 53 -18.38 -0.25 -31.06
N SER A 54 -19.54 -0.31 -30.40
CA SER A 54 -19.69 0.15 -29.02
C SER A 54 -19.79 -1.06 -28.08
N PRO A 55 -18.94 -1.16 -27.05
CA PRO A 55 -19.05 -2.24 -26.07
C PRO A 55 -20.41 -2.12 -25.40
N ARG A 56 -21.26 -3.14 -25.58
CA ARG A 56 -22.59 -3.14 -24.98
C ARG A 56 -22.72 -4.19 -23.89
N ARG A 57 -21.97 -5.28 -23.95
CA ARG A 57 -22.15 -6.41 -23.03
C ARG A 57 -20.82 -7.13 -22.74
N SER A 58 -20.59 -7.50 -21.49
CA SER A 58 -19.52 -8.44 -21.13
C SER A 58 -19.90 -9.85 -21.59
N GLU A 59 -19.02 -10.51 -22.37
CA GLU A 59 -19.24 -11.91 -22.80
C GLU A 59 -19.28 -12.88 -21.61
N MET A 60 -18.57 -12.55 -20.53
CA MET A 60 -18.44 -13.42 -19.37
C MET A 60 -19.59 -13.27 -18.37
N THR A 61 -20.17 -12.08 -18.23
CA THR A 61 -21.21 -11.80 -17.20
C THR A 61 -22.58 -11.45 -17.79
N GLY A 62 -22.66 -11.13 -19.08
CA GLY A 62 -23.88 -10.69 -19.73
C GLY A 62 -24.35 -9.27 -19.32
N ALA A 63 -23.60 -8.56 -18.48
CA ALA A 63 -23.95 -7.23 -17.98
C ALA A 63 -23.72 -6.14 -19.04
N LEU A 64 -24.60 -5.13 -19.07
CA LEU A 64 -24.41 -3.94 -19.90
C LEU A 64 -23.42 -2.99 -19.22
N LEU A 65 -22.28 -2.77 -19.87
CA LEU A 65 -21.13 -2.08 -19.32
C LEU A 65 -20.96 -0.75 -20.07
N SER A 66 -21.28 0.40 -19.45
CA SER A 66 -21.15 1.73 -20.09
C SER A 66 -19.71 2.27 -20.01
N LYS A 67 -19.23 2.98 -21.04
CA LYS A 67 -17.85 3.52 -21.13
C LYS A 67 -17.36 4.24 -19.86
N ASP A 68 -18.27 4.84 -19.08
CA ASP A 68 -17.98 5.62 -17.88
C ASP A 68 -17.84 4.76 -16.60
N THR A 69 -18.10 3.45 -16.66
CA THR A 69 -18.12 2.55 -15.50
C THR A 69 -16.72 1.98 -15.14
N PHE A 70 -15.66 2.25 -15.93
CA PHE A 70 -14.53 1.30 -16.04
C PHE A 70 -13.14 1.71 -15.52
N HIS A 71 -12.94 2.89 -14.94
CA HIS A 71 -11.58 3.30 -14.56
C HIS A 71 -11.54 3.82 -13.12
N PHE A 72 -11.38 2.92 -12.16
CA PHE A 72 -10.86 3.31 -10.85
C PHE A 72 -9.39 3.71 -10.99
N ASN A 73 -9.06 4.90 -10.50
CA ASN A 73 -7.75 5.49 -10.66
C ASN A 73 -7.13 5.81 -9.29
N HIS A 74 -6.06 5.10 -8.92
CA HIS A 74 -5.32 5.32 -7.68
C HIS A 74 -4.75 6.75 -7.56
N TYR A 75 -4.53 7.48 -8.65
CA TYR A 75 -4.16 8.90 -8.62
C TYR A 75 -5.25 9.82 -8.05
N LYS A 76 -6.48 9.33 -7.90
CA LYS A 76 -7.58 10.05 -7.22
C LYS A 76 -7.73 9.67 -5.75
N THR A 77 -6.82 8.86 -5.23
CA THR A 77 -6.81 8.39 -3.83
C THR A 77 -5.58 8.93 -3.12
N GLU A 78 -5.50 8.68 -1.81
CA GLU A 78 -4.32 9.01 -1.00
C GLU A 78 -3.12 8.07 -1.26
N PHE A 79 -3.30 7.00 -2.06
CA PHE A 79 -2.23 6.07 -2.41
C PHE A 79 -2.04 5.93 -3.94
N PRO A 80 -1.39 6.91 -4.60
CA PRO A 80 -1.02 6.79 -6.01
C PRO A 80 0.01 5.67 -6.23
N LEU A 81 -0.27 4.74 -7.14
CA LEU A 81 0.67 3.68 -7.48
C LEU A 81 1.91 4.25 -8.19
N SER A 82 3.06 4.10 -7.56
CA SER A 82 4.37 4.53 -8.06
C SER A 82 5.41 3.42 -7.91
N GLY A 83 6.50 3.50 -8.67
CA GLY A 83 7.57 2.50 -8.69
C GLY A 83 7.05 1.07 -8.80
N ARG A 84 7.52 0.20 -7.90
CA ARG A 84 7.17 -1.22 -7.85
C ARG A 84 5.70 -1.48 -7.55
N HIS A 85 5.02 -0.57 -6.85
CA HIS A 85 3.59 -0.73 -6.55
C HIS A 85 2.70 -0.74 -7.80
N LYS A 86 3.19 -0.26 -8.95
CA LYS A 86 2.43 -0.31 -10.23
C LYS A 86 2.21 -1.72 -10.77
N THR A 87 3.00 -2.70 -10.34
CA THR A 87 2.93 -4.08 -10.86
C THR A 87 2.61 -5.11 -9.78
N VAL A 88 2.31 -4.66 -8.56
CA VAL A 88 1.87 -5.53 -7.46
C VAL A 88 0.45 -6.00 -7.72
N ASP A 89 0.17 -7.26 -7.36
CA ASP A 89 -1.19 -7.80 -7.46
C ASP A 89 -2.16 -7.07 -6.53
N CYS A 90 -3.37 -6.77 -7.01
CA CYS A 90 -4.38 -6.03 -6.27
C CYS A 90 -4.69 -6.66 -4.90
N ARG A 91 -4.70 -8.00 -4.82
CA ARG A 91 -5.01 -8.74 -3.58
C ARG A 91 -3.91 -8.65 -2.54
N ALA A 92 -2.69 -8.25 -2.92
CA ALA A 92 -1.61 -8.03 -1.96
C ALA A 92 -1.96 -6.91 -0.96
N CYS A 93 -2.75 -5.93 -1.39
CA CYS A 93 -3.27 -4.86 -0.51
C CYS A 93 -4.75 -5.07 -0.16
N HIS A 94 -5.58 -5.52 -1.12
CA HIS A 94 -7.03 -5.67 -0.96
C HIS A 94 -7.44 -7.12 -0.66
N ALA A 95 -6.88 -7.73 0.38
CA ALA A 95 -7.11 -9.13 0.72
C ALA A 95 -8.60 -9.46 0.97
N SER A 96 -9.32 -8.58 1.68
CA SER A 96 -10.76 -8.73 1.98
C SER A 96 -11.68 -8.30 0.82
N LEU A 97 -11.14 -7.67 -0.22
CA LEU A 97 -11.89 -6.95 -1.26
C LEU A 97 -12.80 -5.82 -0.74
N VAL A 98 -12.63 -5.41 0.52
CA VAL A 98 -13.13 -4.14 1.02
C VAL A 98 -12.07 -3.08 0.70
N PHE A 99 -12.24 -2.38 -0.42
CA PHE A 99 -11.18 -1.52 -0.96
C PHE A 99 -10.76 -0.39 -0.02
N SER A 100 -11.64 0.05 0.89
CA SER A 100 -11.35 1.06 1.91
C SER A 100 -10.56 0.55 3.12
N GLU A 101 -10.36 -0.76 3.29
CA GLU A 101 -9.63 -1.33 4.43
C GLU A 101 -8.11 -1.39 4.21
N ALA A 102 -7.65 -1.27 2.97
CA ALA A 102 -6.22 -1.28 2.68
C ALA A 102 -5.57 0.00 3.24
N GLY A 103 -4.63 -0.17 4.17
CA GLY A 103 -3.87 0.94 4.73
C GLY A 103 -2.86 1.51 3.72
N ALA A 104 -2.75 2.83 3.67
CA ALA A 104 -1.80 3.55 2.81
C ALA A 104 -0.38 3.62 3.41
N GLU A 105 -0.24 3.41 4.72
CA GLU A 105 1.06 3.48 5.39
C GLU A 105 1.94 2.28 5.04
N CYS A 106 3.26 2.49 4.91
CA CYS A 106 4.21 1.44 4.54
C CYS A 106 4.10 0.21 5.46
N ILE A 107 3.95 0.43 6.76
CA ILE A 107 3.85 -0.62 7.78
C ILE A 107 2.58 -1.47 7.67
N SER A 108 1.57 -1.02 6.92
CA SER A 108 0.33 -1.77 6.69
C SER A 108 0.59 -3.04 5.89
N CYS A 109 1.67 -3.05 5.09
CA CYS A 109 2.04 -4.18 4.23
C CYS A 109 3.49 -4.65 4.46
N HIS A 110 4.40 -3.74 4.79
CA HIS A 110 5.82 -4.03 4.93
C HIS A 110 6.23 -4.18 6.39
N THR A 111 6.95 -5.26 6.67
CA THR A 111 7.56 -5.48 7.98
C THR A 111 8.78 -4.58 8.15
N ASP A 112 8.85 -3.90 9.28
CA ASP A 112 10.02 -3.10 9.63
C ASP A 112 11.23 -3.99 9.97
N MET A 113 12.30 -3.86 9.18
CA MET A 113 13.56 -4.59 9.38
C MET A 113 14.49 -3.88 10.37
N HIS A 114 14.20 -2.62 10.72
CA HIS A 114 15.04 -1.81 11.60
C HIS A 114 14.70 -1.95 13.08
N SER A 115 13.71 -2.80 13.42
CA SER A 115 13.32 -3.02 14.82
C SER A 115 12.94 -1.73 15.55
N GLN A 116 12.24 -0.83 14.85
CA GLN A 116 11.72 0.46 15.27
C GLN A 116 12.79 1.50 15.65
N THR A 117 14.08 1.24 15.42
CA THR A 117 15.14 2.17 15.85
C THR A 117 15.21 3.45 15.01
N VAL A 118 14.58 3.47 13.83
CA VAL A 118 14.55 4.63 12.92
C VAL A 118 13.16 5.24 12.77
N GLY A 119 12.16 4.75 13.52
CA GLY A 119 10.77 5.19 13.42
C GLY A 119 9.99 4.57 12.26
N THR A 120 8.74 5.02 12.05
CA THR A 120 7.80 4.45 11.05
C THR A 120 7.69 5.27 9.77
N ASP A 121 8.35 6.43 9.68
CA ASP A 121 8.41 7.23 8.45
C ASP A 121 9.44 6.65 7.48
N CYS A 122 9.05 5.56 6.81
CA CYS A 122 9.91 4.83 5.88
C CYS A 122 10.34 5.71 4.69
N ALA A 123 9.47 6.65 4.28
CA ALA A 123 9.68 7.52 3.12
C ALA A 123 10.79 8.56 3.32
N ARG A 124 11.25 8.75 4.57
CA ARG A 124 12.42 9.59 4.87
C ARG A 124 13.72 9.04 4.26
N CYS A 125 13.82 7.73 4.08
CA CYS A 125 15.02 7.07 3.58
C CYS A 125 14.77 6.23 2.32
N HIS A 126 13.59 5.59 2.23
CA HIS A 126 13.24 4.68 1.15
C HIS A 126 12.21 5.29 0.20
N ASN A 127 12.07 4.70 -0.97
CA ASN A 127 11.04 5.08 -1.93
C ASN A 127 10.43 3.85 -2.60
N SER A 128 9.39 4.06 -3.42
CA SER A 128 8.65 2.97 -4.05
C SER A 128 9.41 2.24 -5.17
N GLU A 129 10.59 2.72 -5.59
CA GLU A 129 11.41 2.02 -6.59
C GLU A 129 12.19 0.87 -5.96
N ASN A 130 12.73 1.08 -4.76
CA ASN A 130 13.48 0.08 -3.99
C ASN A 130 13.80 0.57 -2.55
N TRP A 131 14.24 -0.37 -1.72
CA TRP A 131 14.65 -0.14 -0.32
C TRP A 131 16.11 0.32 -0.14
N LEU A 132 16.88 0.55 -1.21
CA LEU A 132 18.30 0.89 -1.08
C LEU A 132 18.47 2.36 -0.71
N VAL A 133 19.44 2.62 0.18
CA VAL A 133 19.84 3.96 0.62
C VAL A 133 21.31 4.14 0.27
N ASN A 134 21.60 5.04 -0.67
CA ASN A 134 22.97 5.25 -1.15
C ASN A 134 23.60 6.54 -0.62
N ASN A 135 22.83 7.38 0.08
CA ASN A 135 23.20 8.70 0.55
C ASN A 135 23.23 8.78 2.09
N ILE A 136 23.68 7.70 2.74
CA ILE A 136 23.67 7.61 4.22
C ILE A 136 24.58 8.66 4.87
N THR A 137 25.66 9.07 4.19
CA THR A 137 26.57 10.12 4.66
C THR A 137 25.85 11.46 4.70
N GLU A 138 25.06 11.80 3.67
CA GLU A 138 24.25 13.02 3.62
C GLU A 138 23.16 13.01 4.69
N LEU A 139 22.54 11.85 4.96
CA LEU A 139 21.55 11.72 6.03
C LEU A 139 22.15 11.99 7.42
N HIS A 140 23.40 11.60 7.66
CA HIS A 140 24.10 11.97 8.89
C HIS A 140 24.29 13.49 9.01
N GLN A 141 24.61 14.17 7.89
CA GLN A 141 24.73 15.62 7.84
C GLN A 141 23.41 16.33 8.17
N SER A 142 22.28 15.82 7.65
CA SER A 142 20.97 16.46 7.84
C SER A 142 20.33 16.19 9.20
N ASN A 143 20.68 15.08 9.87
CA ASN A 143 19.99 14.59 11.07
C ASN A 143 20.78 14.79 12.37
N GLY A 144 21.70 15.77 12.41
CA GLY A 144 22.35 16.21 13.65
C GLY A 144 23.54 15.37 14.10
N PHE A 145 24.12 14.54 13.23
CA PHE A 145 25.43 13.93 13.46
C PHE A 145 26.34 14.02 12.21
N PRO A 146 26.79 15.23 11.81
CA PRO A 146 27.75 15.42 10.73
C PRO A 146 29.00 14.56 10.87
N LEU A 147 29.27 13.70 9.88
CA LEU A 147 30.52 12.93 9.80
C LEU A 147 31.63 13.85 9.29
N LEU A 148 32.35 14.49 10.22
CA LEU A 148 33.43 15.44 9.92
C LEU A 148 34.80 14.90 10.35
N GLY A 149 35.85 15.30 9.64
CA GLY A 149 37.23 14.90 9.92
C GLY A 149 37.39 13.38 9.89
N ALA A 150 37.99 12.81 10.93
CA ALA A 150 38.22 11.36 11.03
C ALA A 150 36.94 10.52 10.95
N HIS A 151 35.79 11.04 11.40
CA HIS A 151 34.51 10.31 11.34
C HIS A 151 34.02 10.08 9.91
N ALA A 152 34.45 10.89 8.93
CA ALA A 152 34.11 10.68 7.52
C ALA A 152 34.77 9.42 6.93
N ALA A 153 35.84 8.92 7.57
CA ALA A 153 36.58 7.73 7.14
C ALA A 153 36.46 6.55 8.12
N ALA A 154 35.70 6.72 9.21
CA ALA A 154 35.50 5.66 10.20
C ALA A 154 34.62 4.54 9.63
N ASN A 155 34.85 3.30 10.06
CA ASN A 155 33.96 2.20 9.69
C ASN A 155 32.62 2.37 10.40
N CYS A 156 31.51 2.24 9.66
CA CYS A 156 30.16 2.41 10.22
C CYS A 156 29.89 1.51 11.44
N SER A 157 30.45 0.29 11.42
CA SER A 157 30.31 -0.71 12.49
C SER A 157 31.03 -0.35 13.79
N GLU A 158 31.91 0.66 13.79
CA GLU A 158 32.54 1.13 15.04
C GLU A 158 31.54 1.88 15.93
N CYS A 159 30.47 2.44 15.34
CA CYS A 159 29.40 3.11 16.07
C CYS A 159 28.07 2.34 16.02
N HIS A 160 27.70 1.76 14.87
CA HIS A 160 26.47 0.97 14.74
C HIS A 160 26.69 -0.47 15.20
N VAL A 161 26.95 -0.62 16.50
CA VAL A 161 27.18 -1.89 17.19
C VAL A 161 25.87 -2.46 17.72
N SER A 162 25.15 -3.19 16.88
CA SER A 162 23.89 -3.84 17.28
C SER A 162 23.87 -5.30 16.87
N GLU A 163 22.86 -6.02 17.37
CA GLU A 163 22.65 -7.45 17.06
C GLU A 163 22.48 -7.73 15.55
N SER A 164 22.15 -6.71 14.74
CA SER A 164 22.04 -6.87 13.29
C SER A 164 22.50 -5.61 12.53
N ALA A 165 23.08 -5.80 11.35
CA ALA A 165 23.54 -4.69 10.50
C ALA A 165 22.43 -3.71 10.03
N LEU A 166 21.16 -4.00 10.34
CA LEU A 166 20.00 -3.20 9.96
C LEU A 166 19.38 -2.46 11.15
N ARG A 167 19.88 -2.68 12.37
CA ARG A 167 19.38 -2.02 13.58
C ARG A 167 20.30 -0.85 13.94
N PHE A 168 19.76 0.37 13.86
CA PHE A 168 20.51 1.61 14.04
C PHE A 168 20.10 2.29 15.34
N GLU A 169 20.73 1.94 16.45
CA GLU A 169 20.56 2.67 17.71
C GLU A 169 21.31 3.99 17.64
N ARG A 170 20.65 5.07 18.08
CA ARG A 170 21.31 6.38 18.20
C ARG A 170 22.16 6.36 19.45
N ILE A 171 23.46 6.62 19.30
CA ILE A 171 24.35 6.81 20.44
C ILE A 171 24.00 8.16 21.11
N GLY A 172 23.72 8.16 22.42
CA GLY A 172 23.64 9.38 23.24
C GLY A 172 22.27 10.06 23.37
N ASN A 173 21.19 9.32 23.62
CA ASN A 173 19.95 9.90 24.19
C ASN A 173 19.43 9.04 25.33
N ASP A 174 20.24 9.03 26.39
CA ASP A 174 19.71 9.12 27.74
C ASP A 174 19.23 10.56 27.99
#